data_AF-A0A4Y2TY65-F1
#
_entry.id   AF-A0A4Y2TY65-F1
#
_cell.length_a   1.000
_cell.length_b   1.000
_cell.length_c   1.000
_cell.angle_alpha   90.00
_cell.angle_beta   90.00
_cell.angle_gamma   90.00
#
_symmetry.space_group_name_H-M   'P 1'
#
loop_
_entity.id
_entity.type
_entity.pdbx_description
1 polymer ?
#
loop_
_entity_poly.entity_id
_entity_poly.type
_entity_poly.pdbx_seq_one_letter_code
_entity_poly.pdbx_strand_id
1 'polypeptide(L)'
;MDSSESYYSTANIMNYEELCLQTVYFKAPNIKETILSIEAFAKECKSIADRNGVEYDTYSLLHFLKDMVTTIPFETVFLDFLVHINYSLYKSKFFDNFKDVLINEYMQHVEKSLSTAIKVSTERSEKTLSTSLQAETIVKKLLKVFQVLKPDPELSYENLVQYEFLAELLKVCYSVNVQDSHLIVSLLKLTISRYVSDSSGVTHVRQPHYPHGFFKYILNHVTRAKFDLVHYCSDHSGTLWEYVRNFSVVYAASFRNAERVLCLLQHGFDIFPDNEARYSGHGHPYIKEIMSKTNCMVLQIMSRMRLVNCFTSQSPQSPEDGYYIATPGQEECFRLIWRVLPDPYVTRSQLAFDISTEYFYLALHAIFKPFRHNRNVRLSAMYETCFEDMALGPHEPRSLKHLCRCTIRKRLHKTWNLPNGVFQLGLPKSLERYLNLESD
;
A
#
# COMPACT_ATOMS: atom_id res chain seq x y z
N MET A 1 -52.78 27.23 -29.03
CA MET A 1 -51.76 28.31 -28.96
C MET A 1 -51.41 28.51 -27.49
N ASP A 2 -50.88 27.48 -26.83
CA ASP A 2 -49.56 26.85 -27.02
C ASP A 2 -48.45 27.79 -26.53
N SER A 3 -47.46 27.38 -25.76
CA SER A 3 -47.15 26.11 -25.09
C SER A 3 -45.84 26.38 -24.34
N SER A 4 -45.83 26.24 -23.01
CA SER A 4 -44.57 26.02 -22.26
C SER A 4 -44.90 25.50 -20.86
N GLU A 5 -45.32 24.24 -20.78
CA GLU A 5 -45.21 23.48 -19.53
C GLU A 5 -44.05 22.50 -19.66
N SER A 6 -43.00 22.86 -18.91
CA SER A 6 -41.75 22.15 -18.74
C SER A 6 -41.97 20.93 -17.85
N TYR A 7 -41.67 19.76 -18.42
CA TYR A 7 -41.34 18.53 -17.73
C TYR A 7 -40.26 18.75 -16.65
N TYR A 8 -40.65 18.71 -15.38
CA TYR A 8 -39.79 18.21 -14.31
C TYR A 8 -40.66 17.38 -13.37
N SER A 9 -40.62 16.07 -13.58
CA SER A 9 -41.16 15.08 -12.65
C SER A 9 -40.38 15.15 -11.35
N THR A 10 -41.02 15.72 -10.34
CA THR A 10 -40.80 15.42 -8.93
C THR A 10 -41.05 13.93 -8.71
N ALA A 11 -40.00 13.11 -8.87
CA ALA A 11 -40.00 11.75 -8.38
C ALA A 11 -40.15 11.82 -6.85
N ASN A 12 -41.34 11.43 -6.41
CA ASN A 12 -41.86 11.51 -5.05
C ASN A 12 -40.90 10.94 -4.00
N ILE A 13 -40.35 11.81 -3.17
CA ILE A 13 -39.69 11.47 -1.89
C ILE A 13 -40.69 10.78 -0.94
N MET A 14 -42.00 10.93 -1.16
CA MET A 14 -43.04 10.27 -0.37
C MET A 14 -43.26 8.77 -0.65
N ASN A 15 -42.55 8.15 -1.61
CA ASN A 15 -42.69 6.71 -1.88
C ASN A 15 -41.54 5.84 -1.30
N TYR A 16 -40.52 6.47 -0.70
CA TYR A 16 -39.40 5.73 -0.08
C TYR A 16 -39.77 5.20 1.31
N GLU A 17 -40.56 5.95 2.07
CA GLU A 17 -41.04 5.56 3.39
C GLU A 17 -42.00 4.37 3.29
N GLU A 18 -42.87 4.36 2.28
CA GLU A 18 -43.83 3.27 2.05
C GLU A 18 -43.16 2.01 1.48
N LEU A 19 -42.15 2.14 0.60
CA LEU A 19 -41.32 1.00 0.17
C LEU A 19 -40.46 0.44 1.31
N CYS A 20 -39.88 1.30 2.16
CA CYS A 20 -39.14 0.88 3.35
C CYS A 20 -40.06 0.18 4.33
N LEU A 21 -41.23 0.75 4.63
CA LEU A 21 -42.24 0.14 5.50
C LEU A 21 -42.71 -1.19 4.95
N GLN A 22 -43.03 -1.31 3.65
CA GLN A 22 -43.41 -2.59 3.03
C GLN A 22 -42.29 -3.62 3.05
N THR A 23 -41.03 -3.21 2.80
CA THR A 23 -39.86 -4.10 2.84
C THR A 23 -39.55 -4.59 4.26
N VAL A 24 -39.76 -3.72 5.25
CA VAL A 24 -39.64 -4.02 6.68
C VAL A 24 -40.79 -4.95 7.11
N TYR A 25 -42.04 -4.66 6.71
CA TYR A 25 -43.22 -5.49 6.98
C TYR A 25 -43.10 -6.90 6.39
N PHE A 26 -42.56 -7.03 5.17
CA PHE A 26 -42.40 -8.33 4.50
C PHE A 26 -41.30 -9.21 5.11
N LYS A 27 -40.41 -8.64 5.93
CA LYS A 27 -39.26 -9.33 6.56
C LYS A 27 -39.41 -9.50 8.09
N ALA A 28 -40.53 -9.09 8.67
CA ALA A 28 -40.70 -8.88 10.12
C ALA A 28 -41.42 -10.02 10.88
N PRO A 29 -40.75 -11.16 11.13
CA PRO A 29 -40.95 -11.85 12.42
C PRO A 29 -39.87 -11.55 13.46
N ASN A 30 -38.69 -11.03 13.06
CA ASN A 30 -37.49 -11.02 13.91
C ASN A 30 -37.01 -9.61 14.36
N ILE A 31 -37.79 -8.55 14.13
CA ILE A 31 -37.35 -7.16 14.36
C ILE A 31 -37.26 -6.80 15.84
N LYS A 32 -38.15 -7.32 16.70
CA LYS A 32 -38.06 -7.09 18.15
C LYS A 32 -36.76 -7.62 18.74
N GLU A 33 -36.38 -8.83 18.35
CA GLU A 33 -35.16 -9.48 18.82
C GLU A 33 -33.92 -8.84 18.23
N THR A 34 -34.01 -8.41 16.97
CA THR A 34 -33.00 -7.54 16.38
C THR A 34 -32.76 -6.33 17.26
N ILE A 35 -33.80 -5.57 17.58
CA ILE A 35 -33.64 -4.33 18.36
C ILE A 35 -33.06 -4.61 19.74
N LEU A 36 -33.59 -5.62 20.45
CA LEU A 36 -33.05 -6.06 21.74
C LEU A 36 -31.57 -6.49 21.65
N SER A 37 -31.20 -7.10 20.53
CA SER A 37 -29.83 -7.53 20.28
C SER A 37 -28.90 -6.40 19.92
N ILE A 38 -29.40 -5.38 19.22
CA ILE A 38 -28.65 -4.16 18.94
C ILE A 38 -28.44 -3.40 20.24
N GLU A 39 -29.45 -3.33 21.12
CA GLU A 39 -29.29 -2.72 22.45
C GLU A 39 -28.27 -3.49 23.30
N ALA A 40 -28.34 -4.82 23.32
CA ALA A 40 -27.38 -5.66 24.05
C ALA A 40 -25.97 -5.52 23.48
N PHE A 41 -25.83 -5.49 22.16
CA PHE A 41 -24.56 -5.31 21.48
C PHE A 41 -23.99 -3.91 21.67
N ALA A 42 -24.80 -2.85 21.61
CA ALA A 42 -24.40 -1.48 21.91
C ALA A 42 -23.89 -1.36 23.35
N LYS A 43 -24.54 -2.03 24.31
CA LYS A 43 -24.08 -2.14 25.70
C LYS A 43 -22.76 -2.91 25.82
N GLU A 44 -22.57 -3.97 25.03
CA GLU A 44 -21.31 -4.74 25.00
C GLU A 44 -20.17 -3.92 24.40
N CYS A 45 -20.38 -3.25 23.26
CA CYS A 45 -19.44 -2.32 22.65
C CYS A 45 -19.05 -1.20 23.61
N LYS A 46 -20.04 -0.61 24.30
CA LYS A 46 -19.80 0.40 25.34
C LYS A 46 -18.96 -0.17 26.49
N SER A 47 -19.31 -1.34 27.01
CA SER A 47 -18.54 -2.02 28.05
C SER A 47 -17.09 -2.29 27.62
N ILE A 48 -16.87 -2.73 26.38
CA ILE A 48 -15.54 -2.93 25.81
C ILE A 48 -14.81 -1.59 25.66
N ALA A 49 -15.46 -0.55 25.15
CA ALA A 49 -14.89 0.78 25.01
C ALA A 49 -14.50 1.37 26.38
N ASP A 50 -15.40 1.32 27.35
CA ASP A 50 -15.21 1.81 28.73
C ASP A 50 -14.08 1.05 29.44
N ARG A 51 -14.00 -0.28 29.30
CA ARG A 51 -12.88 -1.10 29.81
C ARG A 51 -11.55 -0.73 29.17
N ASN A 52 -11.58 -0.25 27.93
CA ASN A 52 -10.42 0.27 27.24
C ASN A 52 -10.25 1.79 27.46
N GLY A 53 -11.01 2.43 28.36
CA GLY A 53 -10.92 3.86 28.66
C GLY A 53 -11.23 4.73 27.44
N VAL A 54 -12.24 4.35 26.66
CA VAL A 54 -12.81 5.14 25.56
C VAL A 54 -14.27 5.34 25.89
N GLU A 55 -14.69 6.59 26.06
CA GLU A 55 -16.07 6.93 26.33
C GLU A 55 -16.87 6.78 25.02
N TYR A 56 -17.67 5.72 24.91
CA TYR A 56 -18.51 5.46 23.73
C TYR A 56 -19.95 5.91 24.02
N ASP A 57 -20.37 6.99 23.37
CA ASP A 57 -21.71 7.57 23.54
C ASP A 57 -22.74 6.81 22.71
N THR A 58 -23.44 5.89 23.37
CA THR A 58 -24.52 5.10 22.77
C THR A 58 -25.85 5.85 22.67
N TYR A 59 -25.94 7.10 23.11
CA TYR A 59 -27.22 7.81 23.27
C TYR A 59 -27.96 7.96 21.94
N SER A 60 -27.28 8.36 20.87
CA SER A 60 -27.87 8.54 19.53
C SER A 60 -28.43 7.23 18.96
N LEU A 61 -27.69 6.12 19.12
CA LEU A 61 -28.11 4.80 18.66
C LEU A 61 -29.29 4.27 19.48
N LEU A 62 -29.26 4.43 20.80
CA LEU A 62 -30.36 4.01 21.69
C LEU A 62 -31.64 4.82 21.43
N HIS A 63 -31.54 6.12 21.13
CA HIS A 63 -32.69 6.94 20.78
C HIS A 63 -33.34 6.48 19.47
N PHE A 64 -32.53 6.25 18.44
CA PHE A 64 -33.00 5.72 17.16
C PHE A 64 -33.71 4.35 17.30
N LEU A 65 -33.16 3.45 18.12
CA LEU A 65 -33.77 2.13 18.35
C LEU A 65 -35.09 2.22 19.11
N LYS A 66 -35.18 3.13 20.09
CA LYS A 66 -36.38 3.33 20.91
C LYS A 66 -37.58 3.78 20.08
N ASP A 67 -37.36 4.65 19.10
CA ASP A 67 -38.41 5.13 18.19
C ASP A 67 -38.90 4.02 17.22
N MET A 68 -38.02 3.04 16.92
CA MET A 68 -38.36 1.88 16.09
C MET A 68 -39.21 0.82 16.82
N VAL A 69 -39.09 0.69 18.15
CA VAL A 69 -39.85 -0.28 18.95
C VAL A 69 -41.34 0.07 19.03
N THR A 70 -41.67 1.37 19.00
CA THR A 70 -43.04 1.86 19.24
C THR A 70 -44.00 1.68 18.06
N THR A 71 -43.51 1.32 16.87
CA THR A 71 -44.30 1.33 15.62
C THR A 71 -44.78 -0.04 15.15
N ILE A 72 -44.50 -1.14 15.86
CA ILE A 72 -44.75 -2.49 15.34
C ILE A 72 -45.50 -3.40 16.34
N PRO A 73 -46.68 -3.97 15.99
CA PRO A 73 -47.42 -4.90 16.84
C PRO A 73 -46.91 -6.34 16.67
N PHE A 74 -46.83 -7.15 17.74
CA PHE A 74 -46.27 -8.51 17.67
C PHE A 74 -46.96 -9.57 18.55
N GLU A 75 -47.12 -10.77 17.97
CA GLU A 75 -47.57 -12.03 18.60
C GLU A 75 -46.38 -12.98 18.85
N THR A 76 -46.45 -13.77 19.93
CA THR A 76 -45.28 -14.23 20.70
C THR A 76 -44.90 -15.72 20.60
N VAL A 77 -45.51 -16.54 19.73
CA VAL A 77 -45.56 -18.00 20.02
C VAL A 77 -44.64 -18.91 19.16
N PHE A 78 -43.84 -18.41 18.21
CA PHE A 78 -42.96 -19.27 17.36
C PHE A 78 -41.44 -19.05 17.51
N LEU A 79 -41.01 -18.47 18.65
CA LEU A 79 -39.77 -17.68 18.76
C LEU A 79 -38.57 -18.32 19.49
N ASP A 80 -38.47 -19.63 19.75
CA ASP A 80 -37.27 -20.11 20.51
C ASP A 80 -36.21 -20.81 19.63
N PHE A 81 -36.60 -21.56 18.59
CA PHE A 81 -35.65 -22.35 17.79
C PHE A 81 -35.20 -21.66 16.50
N LEU A 82 -36.12 -20.97 15.80
CA LEU A 82 -35.79 -20.11 14.67
C LEU A 82 -34.99 -18.88 15.11
N VAL A 83 -35.10 -18.50 16.37
CA VAL A 83 -34.48 -17.32 16.95
C VAL A 83 -33.00 -17.49 17.17
N HIS A 84 -32.50 -18.64 17.58
CA HIS A 84 -31.05 -18.81 17.69
C HIS A 84 -30.32 -18.83 16.34
N ILE A 85 -30.92 -19.44 15.31
CA ILE A 85 -30.33 -19.51 13.96
C ILE A 85 -30.50 -18.17 13.22
N ASN A 86 -31.70 -17.56 13.29
CA ASN A 86 -31.91 -16.22 12.74
C ASN A 86 -31.13 -15.16 13.51
N TYR A 87 -30.90 -15.32 14.81
CA TYR A 87 -30.12 -14.36 15.59
C TYR A 87 -28.67 -14.29 15.13
N SER A 88 -28.01 -15.43 14.92
CA SER A 88 -26.62 -15.40 14.41
C SER A 88 -26.54 -14.82 12.99
N LEU A 89 -27.50 -15.16 12.12
CA LEU A 89 -27.57 -14.62 10.76
C LEU A 89 -27.91 -13.13 10.75
N TYR A 90 -28.82 -12.70 11.62
CA TYR A 90 -29.24 -11.31 11.76
C TYR A 90 -28.12 -10.49 12.39
N LYS A 91 -27.48 -11.00 13.44
CA LYS A 91 -26.28 -10.40 14.04
C LYS A 91 -25.21 -10.23 12.97
N SER A 92 -24.91 -11.25 12.17
CA SER A 92 -23.97 -11.13 11.05
C SER A 92 -24.37 -10.02 10.08
N LYS A 93 -25.60 -10.06 9.52
CA LYS A 93 -26.06 -9.06 8.56
C LYS A 93 -26.15 -7.65 9.13
N PHE A 94 -26.53 -7.52 10.40
CA PHE A 94 -26.61 -6.26 11.10
C PHE A 94 -25.21 -5.70 11.30
N PHE A 95 -24.26 -6.51 11.76
CA PHE A 95 -22.86 -6.11 11.82
C PHE A 95 -22.37 -5.68 10.45
N ASP A 96 -22.60 -6.47 9.41
CA ASP A 96 -22.15 -6.14 8.05
C ASP A 96 -22.71 -4.79 7.58
N ASN A 97 -23.97 -4.47 7.90
CA ASN A 97 -24.61 -3.21 7.52
C ASN A 97 -24.12 -1.99 8.33
N PHE A 98 -23.76 -2.16 9.60
CA PHE A 98 -23.40 -1.04 10.50
C PHE A 98 -21.90 -0.92 10.75
N LYS A 99 -21.11 -1.93 10.38
CA LYS A 99 -19.68 -2.00 10.62
C LYS A 99 -18.94 -0.79 10.08
N ASP A 100 -19.24 -0.35 8.86
CA ASP A 100 -18.61 0.84 8.28
C ASP A 100 -18.99 2.12 9.02
N VAL A 101 -20.25 2.26 9.44
CA VAL A 101 -20.71 3.41 10.25
C VAL A 101 -19.97 3.45 11.58
N LEU A 102 -19.90 2.31 12.29
CA LEU A 102 -19.19 2.19 13.57
C LEU A 102 -17.69 2.49 13.43
N ILE A 103 -17.08 2.00 12.35
CA ILE A 103 -15.66 2.29 12.04
C ILE A 103 -15.48 3.80 11.84
N ASN A 104 -16.33 4.42 11.02
CA ASN A 104 -16.24 5.84 10.71
C ASN A 104 -16.41 6.72 11.96
N GLU A 105 -17.43 6.44 12.80
CA GLU A 105 -17.63 7.15 14.08
C GLU A 105 -16.42 7.00 15.01
N TYR A 106 -15.89 5.78 15.12
CA TYR A 106 -14.73 5.52 15.96
C TYR A 106 -13.48 6.24 15.43
N MET A 107 -13.29 6.30 14.11
CA MET A 107 -12.18 7.03 13.49
C MET A 107 -12.27 8.53 13.75
N GLN A 108 -13.46 9.14 13.66
CA GLN A 108 -13.68 10.54 14.04
C GLN A 108 -13.33 10.80 15.51
N HIS A 109 -13.73 9.88 16.40
CA HIS A 109 -13.36 9.97 17.81
C HIS A 109 -11.84 9.89 18.03
N VAL A 110 -11.16 8.97 17.32
CA VAL A 110 -9.69 8.84 17.35
C VAL A 110 -9.02 10.10 16.81
N GLU A 111 -9.50 10.66 15.70
CA GLU A 111 -8.98 11.89 15.12
C GLU A 111 -9.04 13.06 16.10
N LYS A 112 -10.21 13.24 16.75
CA LYS A 112 -10.43 14.27 17.78
C LYS A 112 -9.53 14.06 19.00
N SER A 113 -9.36 12.80 19.42
CA SER A 113 -8.50 12.44 20.56
C SER A 113 -7.03 12.74 20.26
N LEU A 114 -6.54 12.36 19.09
CA LEU A 114 -5.16 12.64 18.65
C LEU A 114 -4.92 14.14 18.47
N SER A 115 -5.86 14.85 17.86
CA SER A 115 -5.78 16.29 17.66
C SER A 115 -5.69 17.04 18.99
N THR A 116 -6.48 16.62 19.97
CA THR A 116 -6.42 17.18 21.34
C THR A 116 -5.07 16.88 21.99
N ALA A 117 -4.59 15.64 21.93
CA ALA A 117 -3.29 15.25 22.50
C ALA A 117 -2.12 16.05 21.88
N ILE A 118 -2.14 16.23 20.55
CA ILE A 118 -1.13 17.01 19.84
C ILE A 118 -1.18 18.48 20.25
N LYS A 119 -2.37 19.11 20.28
CA LYS A 119 -2.53 20.52 20.68
C LYS A 119 -2.00 20.79 22.10
N VAL A 120 -2.39 19.95 23.06
CA VAL A 120 -1.93 20.08 24.46
C VAL A 120 -0.41 19.99 24.56
N SER A 121 0.24 19.16 23.73
CA SER A 121 1.70 19.04 23.73
C SER A 121 2.42 20.24 23.11
N THR A 122 1.85 20.83 22.07
CA THR A 122 2.40 22.04 21.42
C THR A 122 2.38 23.23 22.37
N GLU A 123 1.32 23.37 23.18
CA GLU A 123 1.16 24.50 24.10
C GLU A 123 2.10 24.45 25.32
N ARG A 124 2.40 23.25 25.82
CA ARG A 124 3.14 23.10 27.09
C ARG A 124 4.65 23.16 26.93
N SER A 125 5.20 23.14 25.71
CA SER A 125 6.65 22.95 25.45
C SER A 125 7.24 21.72 26.19
N GLU A 126 6.40 20.84 26.72
CA GLU A 126 6.77 19.68 27.52
C GLU A 126 6.93 18.44 26.64
N LYS A 127 7.84 17.57 27.08
CA LYS A 127 8.43 16.42 26.37
C LYS A 127 7.50 15.68 25.40
N THR A 128 7.95 15.61 24.14
CA THR A 128 7.52 14.75 23.02
C THR A 128 7.20 13.29 23.41
N LEU A 129 7.81 12.79 24.48
CA LEU A 129 7.60 11.42 24.97
C LEU A 129 6.17 11.17 25.47
N SER A 130 5.53 12.14 26.12
CA SER A 130 4.16 11.97 26.66
C SER A 130 3.15 11.84 25.52
N THR A 131 3.25 12.71 24.51
CA THR A 131 2.40 12.69 23.31
C THR A 131 2.55 11.38 22.53
N SER A 132 3.79 10.91 22.39
CA SER A 132 4.08 9.65 21.71
C SER A 132 3.38 8.47 22.38
N LEU A 133 3.47 8.35 23.72
CA LEU A 133 2.82 7.28 24.48
C LEU A 133 1.29 7.35 24.42
N GLN A 134 0.71 8.56 24.46
CA GLN A 134 -0.72 8.76 24.28
C GLN A 134 -1.18 8.35 22.88
N ALA A 135 -0.46 8.77 21.84
CA ALA A 135 -0.74 8.36 20.47
C ALA A 135 -0.64 6.84 20.30
N GLU A 136 0.40 6.21 20.85
CA GLU A 136 0.53 4.75 20.85
C GLU A 136 -0.67 4.07 21.49
N THR A 137 -1.13 4.59 22.63
CA THR A 137 -2.29 4.06 23.35
C THR A 137 -3.56 4.17 22.51
N ILE A 138 -3.78 5.31 21.86
CA ILE A 138 -4.95 5.53 21.00
C ILE A 138 -4.90 4.60 19.78
N VAL A 139 -3.76 4.50 19.09
CA VAL A 139 -3.60 3.64 17.91
C VAL A 139 -3.75 2.16 18.29
N LYS A 140 -3.24 1.74 19.46
CA LYS A 140 -3.45 0.37 19.99
C LYS A 140 -4.93 0.05 20.17
N LYS A 141 -5.72 1.00 20.70
CA LYS A 141 -7.18 0.82 20.85
C LYS A 141 -7.87 0.72 19.49
N LEU A 142 -7.50 1.58 18.53
CA LEU A 142 -7.99 1.50 17.16
C LEU A 142 -7.73 0.14 16.52
N LEU A 143 -6.50 -0.37 16.61
CA LEU A 143 -6.18 -1.67 16.02
C LEU A 143 -6.96 -2.81 16.68
N LYS A 144 -7.24 -2.75 17.99
CA LYS A 144 -8.12 -3.73 18.65
C LYS A 144 -9.54 -3.66 18.10
N VAL A 145 -10.09 -2.46 17.90
CA VAL A 145 -11.42 -2.29 17.29
C VAL A 145 -11.42 -2.88 15.87
N PHE A 146 -10.39 -2.61 15.07
CA PHE A 146 -10.28 -3.15 13.72
C PHE A 146 -10.09 -4.68 13.70
N GLN A 147 -9.43 -5.27 14.70
CA GLN A 147 -9.34 -6.73 14.85
C GLN A 147 -10.70 -7.37 15.17
N VAL A 148 -11.54 -6.69 15.95
CA VAL A 148 -12.89 -7.15 16.30
C VAL A 148 -13.84 -6.99 15.10
N LEU A 149 -13.82 -5.82 14.47
CA LEU A 149 -14.74 -5.49 13.37
C LEU A 149 -14.34 -6.13 12.04
N LYS A 150 -13.07 -6.47 11.83
CA LYS A 150 -12.52 -7.10 10.62
C LYS A 150 -12.98 -6.39 9.34
N PRO A 151 -12.59 -5.13 9.15
CA PRO A 151 -13.08 -4.33 8.03
C PRO A 151 -12.72 -4.96 6.69
N ASP A 152 -13.65 -4.86 5.73
CA ASP A 152 -13.51 -5.58 4.47
C ASP A 152 -12.30 -5.07 3.68
N PRO A 153 -11.48 -5.96 3.11
CA PRO A 153 -10.30 -5.51 2.37
C PRO A 153 -10.70 -4.71 1.12
N GLU A 154 -11.88 -5.01 0.57
CA GLU A 154 -12.49 -4.28 -0.53
C GLU A 154 -13.19 -3.01 -0.02
N LEU A 155 -12.79 -1.86 -0.56
CA LEU A 155 -13.37 -0.57 -0.24
C LEU A 155 -14.39 -0.18 -1.31
N SER A 156 -15.59 0.16 -0.84
CA SER A 156 -16.53 0.97 -1.62
C SER A 156 -15.99 2.40 -1.77
N TYR A 157 -16.54 3.15 -2.73
CA TYR A 157 -16.20 4.57 -2.90
C TYR A 157 -16.46 5.38 -1.61
N GLU A 158 -17.53 5.06 -0.87
CA GLU A 158 -17.89 5.70 0.39
C GLU A 158 -16.87 5.41 1.51
N ASN A 159 -16.20 4.25 1.45
CA ASN A 159 -15.21 3.83 2.43
C ASN A 159 -13.78 4.33 2.13
N LEU A 160 -13.57 5.12 1.07
CA LEU A 160 -12.26 5.74 0.78
C LEU A 160 -11.77 6.63 1.92
N VAL A 161 -12.68 7.28 2.65
CA VAL A 161 -12.38 8.10 3.83
C VAL A 161 -11.67 7.27 4.91
N GLN A 162 -12.02 5.99 5.07
CA GLN A 162 -11.36 5.11 6.02
C GLN A 162 -9.87 4.92 5.65
N TYR A 163 -9.60 4.69 4.37
CA TYR A 163 -8.23 4.52 3.89
C TYR A 163 -7.41 5.80 4.05
N GLU A 164 -7.97 6.96 3.68
CA GLU A 164 -7.30 8.25 3.81
C GLU A 164 -6.92 8.54 5.26
N PHE A 165 -7.84 8.28 6.20
CA PHE A 165 -7.56 8.39 7.62
C PHE A 165 -6.43 7.45 8.07
N LEU A 166 -6.42 6.18 7.65
CA LEU A 166 -5.35 5.25 8.04
C LEU A 166 -3.98 5.70 7.50
N ALA A 167 -3.96 6.26 6.30
CA ALA A 167 -2.77 6.82 5.69
C ALA A 167 -2.28 8.08 6.43
N GLU A 168 -3.18 8.99 6.81
CA GLU A 168 -2.87 10.16 7.65
C GLU A 168 -2.47 9.74 9.07
N LEU A 169 -3.03 8.67 9.62
CA LEU A 169 -2.68 8.17 10.93
C LEU A 169 -1.22 7.69 10.99
N LEU A 170 -0.72 7.06 9.93
CA LEU A 170 0.72 6.74 9.82
C LEU A 170 1.58 8.01 9.85
N LYS A 171 1.13 9.09 9.19
CA LYS A 171 1.83 10.39 9.21
C LYS A 171 1.80 11.03 10.59
N VAL A 172 0.69 10.91 11.33
CA VAL A 172 0.60 11.32 12.73
C VAL A 172 1.56 10.51 13.61
N CYS A 173 1.64 9.19 13.41
CA CYS A 173 2.59 8.35 14.15
C CYS A 173 4.04 8.79 13.92
N TYR A 174 4.37 9.20 12.70
CA TYR A 174 5.67 9.80 12.38
C TYR A 174 5.88 11.14 13.08
N SER A 175 4.92 12.06 13.03
CA SER A 175 5.09 13.40 13.59
C SER A 175 5.26 13.39 15.12
N VAL A 176 4.60 12.45 15.81
CA VAL A 176 4.76 12.23 17.26
C VAL A 176 5.83 11.18 17.59
N ASN A 177 6.55 10.69 16.59
CA ASN A 177 7.67 9.76 16.71
C ASN A 177 7.35 8.50 17.56
N VAL A 178 6.24 7.83 17.24
CA VAL A 178 5.85 6.53 17.84
C VAL A 178 7.00 5.53 17.72
N GLN A 179 7.37 4.85 18.81
CA GLN A 179 8.52 3.94 18.85
C GLN A 179 8.14 2.46 18.73
N ASP A 180 6.88 2.10 19.01
CA ASP A 180 6.40 0.72 18.89
C ASP A 180 6.35 0.23 17.43
N SER A 181 7.37 -0.52 17.01
CA SER A 181 7.45 -1.04 15.64
C SER A 181 6.36 -2.04 15.28
N HIS A 182 5.85 -2.82 16.23
CA HIS A 182 4.78 -3.77 15.94
C HIS A 182 3.46 -3.05 15.72
N LEU A 183 3.24 -1.94 16.44
CA LEU A 183 2.10 -1.05 16.24
C LEU A 183 2.11 -0.45 14.83
N ILE A 184 3.25 0.13 14.42
CA ILE A 184 3.41 0.72 13.09
C ILE A 184 3.24 -0.31 12.00
N VAL A 185 3.84 -1.50 12.13
CA VAL A 185 3.67 -2.58 11.15
C VAL A 185 2.23 -3.07 11.08
N SER A 186 1.50 -3.12 12.20
CA SER A 186 0.09 -3.53 12.19
C SER A 186 -0.80 -2.50 11.49
N LEU A 187 -0.58 -1.22 11.74
CA LEU A 187 -1.25 -0.14 11.03
C LEU A 187 -0.91 -0.15 9.53
N LEU A 188 0.38 -0.34 9.22
CA LEU A 188 0.87 -0.46 7.85
C LEU A 188 0.21 -1.62 7.09
N LYS A 189 0.13 -2.80 7.69
CA LYS A 189 -0.55 -3.98 7.13
C LYS A 189 -2.01 -3.69 6.82
N LEU A 190 -2.69 -3.02 7.75
CA LEU A 190 -4.08 -2.64 7.63
C LEU A 190 -4.31 -1.61 6.51
N THR A 191 -3.43 -0.63 6.35
CA THR A 191 -3.49 0.35 5.26
C THR A 191 -3.21 -0.32 3.92
N ILE A 192 -2.18 -1.18 3.85
CA ILE A 192 -1.82 -1.90 2.63
C ILE A 192 -2.94 -2.85 2.23
N SER A 193 -3.52 -3.65 3.13
CA SER A 193 -4.44 -4.72 2.74
C SER A 193 -5.76 -4.25 2.09
N ARG A 194 -5.97 -2.94 1.96
CA ARG A 194 -7.19 -2.37 1.35
C ARG A 194 -7.02 -2.13 -0.15
N TYR A 195 -8.05 -2.49 -0.92
CA TYR A 195 -8.11 -2.30 -2.37
C TYR A 195 -9.52 -1.87 -2.82
N VAL A 196 -9.65 -1.34 -4.04
CA VAL A 196 -10.94 -1.03 -4.69
C VAL A 196 -11.18 -2.07 -5.77
N SER A 197 -12.38 -2.66 -5.81
CA SER A 197 -12.75 -3.71 -6.78
C SER A 197 -13.04 -3.19 -8.17
N ASP A 198 -13.45 -1.93 -8.30
CA ASP A 198 -13.82 -1.37 -9.60
C ASP A 198 -12.57 -1.02 -10.43
N SER A 199 -12.19 -1.96 -11.29
CA SER A 199 -11.12 -1.82 -12.27
C SER A 199 -11.40 -0.78 -13.36
N SER A 200 -12.65 -0.34 -13.53
CA SER A 200 -13.07 0.48 -14.66
C SER A 200 -12.78 1.98 -14.51
N GLY A 201 -12.44 2.42 -13.30
CA GLY A 201 -12.23 3.84 -13.03
C GLY A 201 -11.45 4.07 -11.76
N VAL A 202 -10.22 3.55 -11.67
CA VAL A 202 -9.28 3.82 -10.57
C VAL A 202 -9.07 5.34 -10.48
N THR A 203 -9.96 6.01 -9.75
CA THR A 203 -9.75 7.36 -9.28
C THR A 203 -8.51 7.29 -8.43
N HIS A 204 -7.51 8.10 -8.79
CA HIS A 204 -6.29 8.19 -8.01
C HIS A 204 -6.66 8.61 -6.59
N VAL A 205 -6.70 7.64 -5.67
CA VAL A 205 -7.00 7.92 -4.27
C VAL A 205 -5.90 8.82 -3.76
N ARG A 206 -6.29 10.01 -3.30
CA ARG A 206 -5.34 11.04 -2.91
C ARG A 206 -4.55 10.55 -1.72
N GLN A 207 -3.25 10.41 -1.91
CA GLN A 207 -2.38 10.01 -0.81
C GLN A 207 -1.91 11.21 -0.02
N PRO A 208 -1.72 11.07 1.30
CA PRO A 208 -1.07 12.07 2.12
C PRO A 208 0.28 12.47 1.51
N HIS A 209 0.55 13.77 1.51
CA HIS A 209 1.93 14.23 1.33
C HIS A 209 2.68 13.91 2.63
N TYR A 210 3.61 12.96 2.55
CA TYR A 210 4.44 12.60 3.68
C TYR A 210 5.70 13.47 3.73
N PRO A 211 6.07 13.97 4.92
CA PRO A 211 7.26 14.80 5.09
C PRO A 211 8.56 14.03 4.81
N HIS A 212 9.62 14.77 4.54
CA HIS A 212 10.98 14.22 4.46
C HIS A 212 11.30 13.42 5.73
N GLY A 213 11.88 12.22 5.57
CA GLY A 213 12.20 11.30 6.66
C GLY A 213 11.10 10.28 7.00
N PHE A 214 9.84 10.50 6.60
CA PHE A 214 8.74 9.53 6.83
C PHE A 214 9.07 8.15 6.25
N PHE A 215 9.64 8.13 5.06
CA PHE A 215 10.02 6.89 4.40
C PHE A 215 11.05 6.09 5.21
N LYS A 216 12.10 6.77 5.68
CA LYS A 216 13.14 6.17 6.54
C LYS A 216 12.56 5.70 7.88
N TYR A 217 11.59 6.43 8.43
CA TYR A 217 10.86 6.03 9.64
C TYR A 217 10.13 4.69 9.44
N ILE A 218 9.36 4.54 8.35
CA ILE A 218 8.69 3.28 8.04
C ILE A 218 9.69 2.14 7.89
N LEU A 219 10.77 2.34 7.11
CA LEU A 219 11.79 1.30 6.91
C LEU A 219 12.49 0.88 8.20
N ASN A 220 12.75 1.81 9.12
CA ASN A 220 13.29 1.49 10.44
C ASN A 220 12.34 0.60 11.25
N HIS A 221 11.04 0.90 11.27
CA HIS A 221 10.06 0.09 11.99
C HIS A 221 9.88 -1.30 11.36
N VAL A 222 9.81 -1.38 10.03
CA VAL A 222 9.74 -2.62 9.27
C VAL A 222 10.93 -3.52 9.60
N THR A 223 12.15 -2.95 9.60
CA THR A 223 13.39 -3.66 9.94
C THR A 223 13.38 -4.16 11.39
N ARG A 224 13.06 -3.28 12.35
CA ARG A 224 13.02 -3.62 13.78
C ARG A 224 11.99 -4.70 14.09
N ALA A 225 10.84 -4.66 13.43
CA ALA A 225 9.78 -5.66 13.56
C ALA A 225 10.03 -6.94 12.74
N LYS A 226 11.12 -7.00 11.97
CA LYS A 226 11.47 -8.10 11.05
C LYS A 226 10.32 -8.44 10.09
N PHE A 227 9.69 -7.41 9.55
CA PHE A 227 8.53 -7.54 8.67
C PHE A 227 8.97 -7.49 7.21
N ASP A 228 8.66 -8.53 6.43
CA ASP A 228 8.93 -8.55 4.99
C ASP A 228 7.88 -7.73 4.24
N LEU A 229 8.10 -6.42 4.21
CA LEU A 229 7.23 -5.47 3.54
C LEU A 229 7.17 -5.71 2.03
N VAL A 230 8.28 -6.13 1.40
CA VAL A 230 8.33 -6.36 -0.06
C VAL A 230 7.43 -7.52 -0.44
N HIS A 231 7.58 -8.65 0.25
CA HIS A 231 6.73 -9.82 0.01
C HIS A 231 5.27 -9.49 0.31
N TYR A 232 4.99 -8.82 1.43
CA TYR A 232 3.62 -8.44 1.78
C TYR A 232 2.95 -7.53 0.74
N CYS A 233 3.65 -6.50 0.26
CA CYS A 233 3.15 -5.64 -0.82
C CYS A 233 2.97 -6.40 -2.14
N SER A 234 3.77 -7.45 -2.37
CA SER A 234 3.66 -8.29 -3.57
C SER A 234 2.37 -9.10 -3.60
N ASP A 235 1.96 -9.61 -2.43
CA ASP A 235 0.72 -10.37 -2.27
C ASP A 235 -0.54 -9.47 -2.35
N HIS A 236 -0.35 -8.15 -2.21
CA HIS A 236 -1.41 -7.16 -2.26
C HIS A 236 -1.13 -6.14 -3.38
N SER A 237 -0.97 -6.62 -4.62
CA SER A 237 -0.64 -5.75 -5.76
C SER A 237 -1.78 -4.82 -6.20
N GLY A 238 -3.03 -5.12 -5.82
CA GLY A 238 -4.24 -4.35 -6.18
C GLY A 238 -4.56 -3.19 -5.25
N THR A 239 -3.66 -2.87 -4.32
CA THR A 239 -3.99 -1.98 -3.19
C THR A 239 -3.99 -0.51 -3.59
N LEU A 240 -4.79 0.28 -2.88
CA LEU A 240 -4.84 1.74 -3.05
C LEU A 240 -3.54 2.44 -2.65
N TRP A 241 -2.69 1.74 -1.88
CA TRP A 241 -1.42 2.27 -1.47
C TRP A 241 -0.44 2.25 -2.65
N GLU A 242 -0.53 3.25 -3.53
CA GLU A 242 0.51 3.62 -4.51
C GLU A 242 1.90 3.71 -3.88
N TYR A 243 1.99 3.91 -2.55
CA TYR A 243 3.22 3.70 -1.78
C TYR A 243 3.76 2.28 -1.81
N VAL A 244 3.15 1.30 -2.47
CA VAL A 244 3.85 0.06 -2.84
C VAL A 244 4.95 0.38 -3.88
N ARG A 245 4.67 1.26 -4.86
CA ARG A 245 5.68 1.79 -5.80
C ARG A 245 6.76 2.58 -5.07
N ASN A 246 6.34 3.24 -4.00
CA ASN A 246 7.08 3.53 -2.78
C ASN A 246 8.41 2.80 -2.48
N PHE A 247 8.30 1.47 -2.53
CA PHE A 247 9.29 0.51 -2.07
C PHE A 247 9.95 -0.25 -3.23
N SER A 248 9.60 0.11 -4.46
CA SER A 248 10.25 -0.41 -5.65
C SER A 248 11.49 0.42 -5.99
N VAL A 249 12.64 -0.25 -6.01
CA VAL A 249 13.91 0.36 -6.42
C VAL A 249 13.86 0.81 -7.87
N VAL A 250 13.21 0.02 -8.75
CA VAL A 250 13.00 0.35 -10.16
C VAL A 250 12.21 1.64 -10.33
N TYR A 251 11.10 1.80 -9.60
CA TYR A 251 10.31 3.03 -9.64
C TYR A 251 11.11 4.22 -9.08
N ALA A 252 11.76 4.07 -7.92
CA ALA A 252 12.59 5.12 -7.33
C ALA A 252 13.66 5.64 -8.33
N ALA A 253 14.35 4.72 -9.01
CA ALA A 253 15.34 5.07 -10.02
C ALA A 253 14.74 5.76 -11.24
N SER A 254 13.57 5.29 -11.70
CA SER A 254 12.87 5.87 -12.85
C SER A 254 12.43 7.31 -12.62
N PHE A 255 12.10 7.67 -11.37
CA PHE A 255 11.73 9.02 -10.96
C PHE A 255 12.92 9.89 -10.54
N ARG A 256 14.18 9.48 -10.79
CA ARG A 256 15.40 10.24 -10.46
C ARG A 256 15.60 10.47 -8.96
N ASN A 257 15.08 9.58 -8.10
CA ASN A 257 15.17 9.77 -6.65
C ASN A 257 16.32 8.94 -6.05
N ALA A 258 17.54 9.47 -6.16
CA ALA A 258 18.76 8.80 -5.70
C ALA A 258 18.77 8.55 -4.18
N GLU A 259 18.26 9.50 -3.38
CA GLU A 259 18.14 9.35 -1.92
C GLU A 259 17.28 8.14 -1.55
N ARG A 260 16.13 8.00 -2.21
CA ARG A 260 15.22 6.87 -2.00
C ARG A 260 15.81 5.55 -2.47
N VAL A 261 16.46 5.52 -3.64
CA VAL A 261 17.17 4.33 -4.14
C VAL A 261 18.21 3.90 -3.11
N LEU A 262 19.07 4.83 -2.67
CA LEU A 262 20.08 4.57 -1.66
C LEU A 262 19.46 4.05 -0.36
N CYS A 263 18.40 4.69 0.13
CA CYS A 263 17.70 4.29 1.35
C CYS A 263 17.13 2.86 1.25
N LEU A 264 16.44 2.52 0.15
CA LEU A 264 15.93 1.17 -0.10
C LEU A 264 17.05 0.14 -0.15
N LEU A 265 18.09 0.44 -0.92
CA LEU A 265 19.25 -0.45 -1.07
C LEU A 265 19.96 -0.66 0.27
N GLN A 266 20.13 0.40 1.07
CA GLN A 266 20.75 0.37 2.40
C GLN A 266 20.01 -0.59 3.33
N HIS A 267 18.67 -0.61 3.30
CA HIS A 267 17.82 -1.52 4.07
C HIS A 267 17.75 -2.94 3.47
N GLY A 268 18.34 -3.17 2.30
CA GLY A 268 18.46 -4.49 1.68
C GLY A 268 17.26 -4.90 0.84
N PHE A 269 16.44 -3.95 0.39
CA PHE A 269 15.32 -4.24 -0.50
C PHE A 269 15.81 -4.86 -1.81
N ASP A 270 15.09 -5.90 -2.26
CA ASP A 270 15.34 -6.52 -3.55
C ASP A 270 15.11 -5.48 -4.67
N ILE A 271 16.09 -5.35 -5.57
CA ILE A 271 16.00 -4.39 -6.68
C ILE A 271 14.84 -4.77 -7.60
N PHE A 272 14.71 -6.07 -7.87
CA PHE A 272 13.77 -6.61 -8.84
C PHE A 272 13.12 -7.87 -8.26
N PRO A 273 12.13 -7.73 -7.37
CA PRO A 273 11.47 -8.87 -6.74
C PRO A 273 10.68 -9.69 -7.77
N ASP A 274 10.35 -10.93 -7.40
CA ASP A 274 9.77 -11.90 -8.33
C ASP A 274 8.39 -11.51 -8.88
N ASN A 275 7.62 -10.76 -8.10
CA ASN A 275 6.36 -10.17 -8.56
C ASN A 275 6.60 -9.12 -9.66
N GLU A 276 7.56 -8.21 -9.50
CA GLU A 276 7.91 -7.23 -10.55
C GLU A 276 8.40 -7.92 -11.83
N ALA A 277 9.17 -8.99 -11.68
CA ALA A 277 9.58 -9.83 -12.81
C ALA A 277 8.39 -10.50 -13.52
N ARG A 278 7.30 -10.82 -12.82
CA ARG A 278 6.06 -11.30 -13.46
C ARG A 278 5.34 -10.17 -14.22
N TYR A 279 5.33 -8.96 -13.67
CA TYR A 279 4.62 -7.79 -14.22
C TYR A 279 5.38 -7.03 -15.32
N SER A 280 6.66 -7.29 -15.60
CA SER A 280 7.41 -6.65 -16.72
C SER A 280 6.95 -7.10 -18.12
N GLY A 281 5.67 -7.49 -18.23
CA GLY A 281 5.00 -7.87 -19.47
C GLY A 281 5.40 -9.24 -19.97
N HIS A 282 6.12 -10.04 -19.18
CA HIS A 282 6.53 -11.38 -19.59
C HIS A 282 5.35 -12.33 -19.56
N GLY A 283 4.47 -12.29 -18.54
CA GLY A 283 3.22 -13.06 -18.46
C GLY A 283 3.34 -14.58 -18.63
N HIS A 284 4.56 -15.08 -18.85
CA HIS A 284 4.88 -16.42 -19.25
C HIS A 284 5.63 -17.09 -18.11
N PRO A 285 5.15 -18.22 -17.58
CA PRO A 285 5.69 -18.83 -16.37
C PRO A 285 7.17 -19.23 -16.49
N TYR A 286 7.63 -19.57 -17.70
CA TYR A 286 9.00 -20.08 -17.96
C TYR A 286 9.99 -19.01 -18.42
N ILE A 287 9.66 -17.72 -18.36
CA ILE A 287 10.53 -16.68 -18.92
C ILE A 287 11.89 -16.57 -18.22
N LYS A 288 11.95 -16.92 -16.93
CA LYS A 288 13.19 -16.93 -16.15
C LYS A 288 14.21 -17.96 -16.65
N GLU A 289 13.76 -18.95 -17.41
CA GLU A 289 14.61 -19.96 -18.07
C GLU A 289 15.19 -19.44 -19.40
N ILE A 290 14.61 -18.37 -19.95
CA ILE A 290 14.91 -17.85 -21.29
C ILE A 290 15.77 -16.59 -21.20
N MET A 291 15.47 -15.70 -20.27
CA MET A 291 16.20 -14.46 -20.04
C MET A 291 16.59 -14.37 -18.58
N SER A 292 17.85 -13.97 -18.33
CA SER A 292 18.32 -13.82 -16.96
C SER A 292 17.52 -12.74 -16.22
N LYS A 293 17.35 -12.93 -14.90
CA LYS A 293 16.64 -11.95 -14.04
C LYS A 293 17.28 -10.55 -14.13
N THR A 294 18.61 -10.48 -14.26
CA THR A 294 19.37 -9.23 -14.41
C THR A 294 19.07 -8.54 -15.74
N ASN A 295 18.95 -9.28 -16.84
CA ASN A 295 18.60 -8.73 -18.15
C ASN A 295 17.14 -8.21 -18.18
N CYS A 296 16.21 -8.96 -17.59
CA CYS A 296 14.83 -8.51 -17.39
C CYS A 296 14.77 -7.21 -16.59
N MET A 297 15.55 -7.12 -15.50
CA MET A 297 15.64 -5.94 -14.66
C MET A 297 16.15 -4.73 -15.45
N VAL A 298 17.22 -4.86 -16.23
CA VAL A 298 17.75 -3.77 -17.06
C VAL A 298 16.68 -3.25 -18.01
N LEU A 299 16.03 -4.14 -18.76
CA LEU A 299 14.97 -3.77 -19.70
C LEU A 299 13.78 -3.10 -18.99
N GLN A 300 13.39 -3.59 -17.82
CA GLN A 300 12.32 -2.98 -17.04
C GLN A 300 12.70 -1.58 -16.55
N ILE A 301 13.91 -1.39 -16.03
CA ILE A 301 14.39 -0.07 -15.60
C ILE A 301 14.39 0.91 -16.79
N MET A 302 14.99 0.52 -17.92
CA MET A 302 14.99 1.36 -19.14
C MET A 302 13.56 1.70 -19.58
N SER A 303 12.67 0.71 -19.55
CA SER A 303 11.27 0.94 -19.93
C SER A 303 10.58 1.94 -19.01
N ARG A 304 10.83 1.89 -17.70
CA ARG A 304 10.18 2.75 -16.73
C ARG A 304 10.76 4.16 -16.78
N MET A 305 12.08 4.30 -16.93
CA MET A 305 12.74 5.58 -17.20
C MET A 305 12.16 6.26 -18.44
N ARG A 306 12.07 5.53 -19.55
CA ARG A 306 11.44 6.04 -20.79
C ARG A 306 10.00 6.52 -20.55
N LEU A 307 9.17 5.71 -19.87
CA LEU A 307 7.79 6.09 -19.58
C LEU A 307 7.72 7.38 -18.78
N VAL A 308 8.50 7.50 -17.69
CA VAL A 308 8.55 8.72 -16.87
C VAL A 308 9.03 9.92 -17.70
N ASN A 309 10.04 9.73 -18.54
CA ASN A 309 10.55 10.80 -19.41
C ASN A 309 9.46 11.26 -20.40
N CYS A 310 8.71 10.34 -21.02
CA CYS A 310 7.56 10.68 -21.86
C CYS A 310 6.46 11.43 -21.10
N PHE A 311 6.18 11.08 -19.84
CA PHE A 311 5.17 11.76 -19.03
C PHE A 311 5.60 13.16 -18.57
N THR A 312 6.88 13.35 -18.24
CA THR A 312 7.39 14.62 -17.70
C THR A 312 7.78 15.63 -18.78
N SER A 313 8.19 15.16 -19.96
CA SER A 313 8.49 16.03 -21.08
C SER A 313 7.20 16.52 -21.71
N GLN A 314 6.76 17.73 -21.37
CA GLN A 314 5.67 18.44 -22.05
C GLN A 314 6.01 18.85 -23.50
N SER A 315 7.06 18.26 -24.10
CA SER A 315 7.57 18.69 -25.40
C SER A 315 6.76 18.05 -26.54
N PRO A 316 6.16 18.86 -27.43
CA PRO A 316 5.44 18.38 -28.61
C PRO A 316 6.36 17.84 -29.73
N GLN A 317 7.67 17.71 -29.49
CA GLN A 317 8.60 17.17 -30.48
C GLN A 317 8.46 15.65 -30.65
N SER A 318 8.69 15.18 -31.88
CA SER A 318 8.25 13.87 -32.38
C SER A 318 8.65 12.71 -31.45
N PRO A 319 7.69 11.84 -31.08
CA PRO A 319 7.86 10.85 -30.02
C PRO A 319 8.76 9.65 -30.32
N GLU A 320 9.33 9.56 -31.51
CA GLU A 320 9.98 8.31 -31.94
C GLU A 320 11.44 8.17 -31.46
N ASP A 321 12.23 9.24 -31.37
CA ASP A 321 13.69 9.11 -31.10
C ASP A 321 14.20 9.80 -29.81
N GLY A 322 13.60 10.92 -29.38
CA GLY A 322 14.14 11.73 -28.27
C GLY A 322 13.96 11.15 -26.85
N TYR A 323 13.12 10.14 -26.66
CA TYR A 323 12.74 9.64 -25.32
C TYR A 323 13.53 8.41 -24.85
N TYR A 324 14.56 8.00 -25.57
CA TYR A 324 15.45 6.89 -25.24
C TYR A 324 16.76 7.36 -24.59
N ILE A 325 16.70 8.44 -23.82
CA ILE A 325 17.86 8.98 -23.08
C ILE A 325 17.51 9.03 -21.60
N ALA A 326 18.37 8.47 -20.76
CA ALA A 326 18.29 8.59 -19.32
C ALA A 326 18.76 9.99 -18.90
N THR A 327 18.05 10.59 -17.94
CA THR A 327 18.51 11.86 -17.34
C THR A 327 19.68 11.60 -16.39
N PRO A 328 20.51 12.61 -16.07
CA PRO A 328 21.64 12.44 -15.14
C PRO A 328 21.25 11.81 -13.79
N GLY A 329 20.10 12.22 -13.22
CA GLY A 329 19.59 11.63 -11.96
C GLY A 329 19.12 10.18 -12.11
N GLN A 330 18.60 9.79 -13.27
CA GLN A 330 18.28 8.38 -13.57
C GLN A 330 19.55 7.55 -13.70
N GLU A 331 20.58 8.08 -14.36
CA GLU A 331 21.85 7.37 -14.49
C GLU A 331 22.54 7.19 -13.13
N GLU A 332 22.54 8.21 -12.28
CA GLU A 332 23.04 8.12 -10.90
C GLU A 332 22.33 7.00 -10.14
N CYS A 333 21.00 6.95 -10.20
CA CYS A 333 20.21 5.89 -9.60
C CYS A 333 20.58 4.50 -10.15
N PHE A 334 20.77 4.38 -11.47
CA PHE A 334 21.17 3.12 -12.10
C PHE A 334 22.54 2.64 -11.62
N ARG A 335 23.51 3.56 -11.51
CA ARG A 335 24.84 3.29 -10.95
C ARG A 335 24.74 2.83 -9.49
N LEU A 336 23.89 3.47 -8.68
CA LEU A 336 23.63 3.05 -7.29
C LEU A 336 23.08 1.62 -7.21
N ILE A 337 22.14 1.26 -8.09
CA ILE A 337 21.62 -0.11 -8.18
C ILE A 337 22.75 -1.12 -8.42
N TRP A 338 23.66 -0.81 -9.35
CA TRP A 338 24.76 -1.71 -9.68
C TRP A 338 25.81 -1.85 -8.57
N ARG A 339 25.82 -0.97 -7.56
CA ARG A 339 26.69 -1.11 -6.39
C ARG A 339 26.36 -2.33 -5.54
N VAL A 340 25.11 -2.81 -5.55
CA VAL A 340 24.70 -3.94 -4.71
C VAL A 340 24.66 -5.29 -5.44
N LEU A 341 24.72 -5.29 -6.76
CA LEU A 341 24.65 -6.50 -7.57
C LEU A 341 26.02 -7.19 -7.63
N PRO A 342 26.13 -8.49 -7.35
CA PRO A 342 27.42 -9.20 -7.44
C PRO A 342 27.87 -9.40 -8.89
N ASP A 343 26.93 -9.32 -9.83
CA ASP A 343 27.15 -9.61 -11.25
C ASP A 343 27.94 -8.50 -11.95
N PRO A 344 28.72 -8.85 -12.99
CA PRO A 344 29.26 -7.87 -13.92
C PRO A 344 28.14 -7.07 -14.61
N TYR A 345 28.51 -5.99 -15.29
CA TYR A 345 27.57 -5.26 -16.14
C TYR A 345 27.07 -6.17 -17.27
N VAL A 346 25.81 -5.96 -17.65
CA VAL A 346 25.21 -6.69 -18.78
C VAL A 346 25.80 -6.10 -20.06
N THR A 347 26.42 -6.91 -20.91
CA THR A 347 26.90 -6.42 -22.21
C THR A 347 25.75 -6.29 -23.20
N ARG A 348 25.93 -5.38 -24.18
CA ARG A 348 24.99 -5.25 -25.31
C ARG A 348 24.78 -6.58 -26.03
N SER A 349 25.85 -7.34 -26.28
CA SER A 349 25.78 -8.62 -26.98
C SER A 349 24.98 -9.66 -26.21
N GLN A 350 25.20 -9.76 -24.89
CA GLN A 350 24.44 -10.67 -24.02
C GLN A 350 22.95 -10.29 -24.00
N LEU A 351 22.64 -9.00 -23.85
CA LEU A 351 21.27 -8.54 -23.81
C LEU A 351 20.55 -8.77 -25.15
N ALA A 352 21.21 -8.49 -26.27
CA ALA A 352 20.67 -8.73 -27.61
C ALA A 352 20.43 -10.21 -27.88
N PHE A 353 21.34 -11.09 -27.43
CA PHE A 353 21.19 -12.54 -27.53
C PHE A 353 19.97 -13.03 -26.75
N ASP A 354 19.79 -12.61 -25.50
CA ASP A 354 18.64 -13.00 -24.67
C ASP A 354 17.31 -12.48 -25.25
N ILE A 355 17.27 -11.25 -25.78
CA ILE A 355 16.07 -10.69 -26.44
C ILE A 355 15.69 -11.50 -27.68
N SER A 356 16.68 -11.95 -28.45
CA SER A 356 16.46 -12.75 -29.65
C SER A 356 15.98 -14.15 -29.28
N THR A 357 16.58 -14.74 -28.24
CA THR A 357 16.18 -16.04 -27.69
C THR A 357 14.74 -16.00 -27.16
N GLU A 358 14.36 -14.94 -26.42
CA GLU A 358 12.97 -14.70 -26.00
C GLU A 358 12.02 -14.64 -27.19
N TYR A 359 12.37 -13.90 -28.24
CA TYR A 359 11.55 -13.78 -29.43
C TYR A 359 11.30 -15.12 -30.13
N PHE A 360 12.36 -15.89 -30.39
CA PHE A 360 12.23 -17.19 -31.05
C PHE A 360 11.45 -18.19 -30.19
N TYR A 361 11.69 -18.21 -28.87
CA TYR A 361 10.92 -19.05 -27.96
C TYR A 361 9.43 -18.70 -28.03
N LEU A 362 9.07 -17.43 -27.88
CA LEU A 362 7.66 -17.00 -27.93
C LEU A 362 7.01 -17.29 -29.28
N ALA A 363 7.76 -17.15 -30.39
CA ALA A 363 7.28 -17.50 -31.72
C ALA A 363 7.02 -19.00 -31.87
N LEU A 364 7.93 -19.86 -31.40
CA LEU A 364 7.79 -21.32 -31.42
C LEU A 364 6.57 -21.80 -30.62
N HIS A 365 6.24 -21.12 -29.53
CA HIS A 365 5.10 -21.47 -28.67
C HIS A 365 3.77 -20.79 -29.09
N ALA A 366 3.72 -20.10 -30.23
CA ALA A 366 2.55 -19.34 -30.70
C ALA A 366 2.07 -18.26 -29.73
N ILE A 367 2.96 -17.74 -28.87
CA ILE A 367 2.71 -16.64 -27.92
C ILE A 367 3.32 -15.36 -28.51
N PHE A 368 3.02 -15.11 -29.78
CA PHE A 368 3.71 -14.09 -30.53
C PHE A 368 3.17 -12.69 -30.24
N LYS A 369 4.01 -11.83 -29.65
CA LYS A 369 3.74 -10.40 -29.47
C LYS A 369 4.85 -9.61 -30.20
N PRO A 370 4.71 -9.32 -31.51
CA PRO A 370 5.80 -8.73 -32.31
C PRO A 370 6.29 -7.40 -31.75
N PHE A 371 5.38 -6.60 -31.19
CA PHE A 371 5.70 -5.32 -30.56
C PHE A 371 6.65 -5.45 -29.37
N ARG A 372 6.69 -6.60 -28.69
CA ARG A 372 7.56 -6.83 -27.53
C ARG A 372 9.03 -6.90 -27.92
N HIS A 373 9.36 -7.64 -28.98
CA HIS A 373 10.74 -7.74 -29.45
C HIS A 373 11.27 -6.38 -29.92
N ASN A 374 10.53 -5.69 -30.78
CA ASN A 374 10.91 -4.35 -31.26
C ASN A 374 11.09 -3.36 -30.09
N ARG A 375 10.21 -3.42 -29.09
CA ARG A 375 10.35 -2.62 -27.87
C ARG A 375 11.63 -2.98 -27.10
N ASN A 376 11.91 -4.26 -26.87
CA ASN A 376 13.09 -4.68 -26.11
C ASN A 376 14.39 -4.32 -26.85
N VAL A 377 14.43 -4.43 -28.18
CA VAL A 377 15.56 -3.96 -28.99
C VAL A 377 15.80 -2.46 -28.79
N ARG A 378 14.74 -1.63 -28.83
CA ARG A 378 14.86 -0.18 -28.58
C ARG A 378 15.31 0.12 -27.14
N LEU A 379 14.86 -0.63 -26.15
CA LEU A 379 15.30 -0.49 -24.76
C LEU A 379 16.76 -0.94 -24.55
N SER A 380 17.21 -1.97 -25.28
CA SER A 380 18.61 -2.37 -25.31
C SER A 380 19.50 -1.29 -25.93
N ALA A 381 19.04 -0.63 -27.01
CA ALA A 381 19.74 0.50 -27.61
C ALA A 381 19.82 1.69 -26.64
N MET A 382 18.74 1.99 -25.92
CA MET A 382 18.75 3.00 -24.85
C MET A 382 19.79 2.68 -23.77
N TYR A 383 19.84 1.43 -23.31
CA TYR A 383 20.82 1.00 -22.32
C TYR A 383 22.25 1.23 -22.81
N GLU A 384 22.56 0.83 -24.04
CA GLU A 384 23.86 1.06 -24.66
C GLU A 384 24.20 2.57 -24.74
N THR A 385 23.28 3.39 -25.24
CA THR A 385 23.50 4.82 -25.40
C THR A 385 23.72 5.54 -24.06
N CYS A 386 22.99 5.17 -23.02
CA CYS A 386 23.04 5.86 -21.73
C CYS A 386 24.12 5.33 -20.78
N PHE A 387 24.60 4.10 -21.01
CA PHE A 387 25.52 3.39 -20.12
C PHE A 387 26.60 2.69 -20.94
N GLU A 388 27.21 3.43 -21.87
CA GLU A 388 28.20 2.92 -22.84
C GLU A 388 29.35 2.19 -22.13
N ASP A 389 29.86 2.76 -21.04
CA ASP A 389 30.93 2.18 -20.22
C ASP A 389 30.57 0.81 -19.63
N MET A 390 29.29 0.59 -19.34
CA MET A 390 28.77 -0.67 -18.81
C MET A 390 28.41 -1.66 -19.92
N ALA A 391 27.78 -1.18 -20.99
CA ALA A 391 27.22 -2.02 -22.06
C ALA A 391 28.29 -2.51 -23.04
N LEU A 392 29.33 -1.70 -23.29
CA LEU A 392 30.45 -2.01 -24.18
C LEU A 392 31.75 -2.31 -23.43
N GLY A 393 31.77 -2.10 -22.10
CA GLY A 393 32.91 -2.37 -21.25
C GLY A 393 33.29 -3.86 -21.20
N PRO A 394 34.51 -4.16 -20.72
CA PRO A 394 34.96 -5.54 -20.57
C PRO A 394 34.07 -6.30 -19.59
N HIS A 395 33.61 -7.48 -19.99
CA HIS A 395 32.81 -8.36 -19.15
C HIS A 395 33.71 -9.17 -18.21
N GLU A 396 34.25 -8.49 -17.20
CA GLU A 396 35.12 -9.07 -16.19
C GLU A 396 34.38 -9.30 -14.86
N PRO A 397 34.73 -10.35 -14.10
CA PRO A 397 34.23 -10.51 -12.75
C PRO A 397 34.46 -9.25 -11.91
N ARG A 398 33.48 -8.89 -11.08
CA ARG A 398 33.62 -7.77 -10.14
C ARG A 398 34.80 -8.02 -9.20
N SER A 399 35.43 -6.93 -8.76
CA SER A 399 36.57 -7.02 -7.83
C SER A 399 36.19 -7.78 -6.56
N LEU A 400 37.18 -8.45 -5.94
CA LEU A 400 36.98 -9.14 -4.66
C LEU A 400 36.39 -8.21 -3.59
N LYS A 401 36.82 -6.94 -3.55
CA LYS A 401 36.26 -5.89 -2.69
C LYS A 401 34.74 -5.77 -2.84
N HIS A 402 34.25 -5.75 -4.09
CA HIS A 402 32.83 -5.65 -4.42
C HIS A 402 32.06 -6.92 -4.07
N LEU A 403 32.60 -8.10 -4.40
CA LEU A 403 32.00 -9.37 -4.04
C LEU A 403 31.88 -9.55 -2.51
N CYS A 404 32.89 -9.11 -1.77
CA CYS A 404 32.85 -9.06 -0.30
C CYS A 404 31.73 -8.13 0.21
N ARG A 405 31.58 -6.93 -0.39
CA ARG A 405 30.46 -6.01 -0.05
C ARG A 405 29.11 -6.69 -0.24
N CYS A 406 28.86 -7.29 -1.40
CA CYS A 406 27.60 -7.99 -1.68
C CYS A 406 27.36 -9.13 -0.69
N THR A 407 28.40 -9.91 -0.38
CA THR A 407 28.31 -11.06 0.54
C THR A 407 28.00 -10.63 1.98
N ILE A 408 28.71 -9.62 2.50
CA ILE A 408 28.50 -9.09 3.85
C ILE A 408 27.09 -8.49 3.95
N ARG A 409 26.69 -7.65 3.00
CA ARG A 409 25.35 -7.04 2.98
C ARG A 409 24.25 -8.10 2.91
N LYS A 410 24.41 -9.13 2.06
CA LYS A 410 23.46 -10.25 1.97
C LYS A 410 23.35 -10.99 3.31
N ARG A 411 24.45 -11.18 4.04
CA ARG A 411 24.42 -11.79 5.37
C ARG A 411 23.70 -10.92 6.39
N LEU A 412 23.99 -9.62 6.43
CA LEU A 412 23.32 -8.66 7.32
C LEU A 412 21.82 -8.53 7.01
N HIS A 413 21.44 -8.55 5.73
CA HIS A 413 20.04 -8.55 5.31
C HIS A 413 19.30 -9.77 5.85
N LYS A 414 19.87 -10.98 5.66
CA LYS A 414 19.28 -12.24 6.15
C LYS A 414 19.07 -12.27 7.67
N THR A 415 19.85 -11.49 8.42
CA THR A 415 19.72 -11.39 9.88
C THR A 415 18.95 -10.14 10.34
N TRP A 416 18.29 -9.40 9.43
CA TRP A 416 17.57 -8.15 9.72
C TRP A 416 18.42 -7.06 10.38
N ASN A 417 19.72 -7.06 10.07
CA ASN A 417 20.67 -6.14 10.65
C ASN A 417 20.98 -4.96 9.73
N LEU A 418 20.54 -4.93 8.46
CA LEU A 418 20.71 -3.73 7.63
C LEU A 418 19.71 -2.63 8.04
N PRO A 419 20.06 -1.33 7.94
CA PRO A 419 21.40 -0.82 7.64
C PRO A 419 22.32 -0.76 8.86
N ASN A 420 21.76 -0.73 10.08
CA ASN A 420 22.49 -0.36 11.31
C ASN A 420 23.64 -1.31 11.69
N GLY A 421 23.51 -2.58 11.33
CA GLY A 421 24.47 -3.64 11.58
C GLY A 421 25.79 -3.47 10.85
N VAL A 422 25.86 -2.64 9.81
CA VAL A 422 27.14 -2.26 9.18
C VAL A 422 28.05 -1.58 10.21
N PHE A 423 27.50 -0.65 11.00
CA PHE A 423 28.23 0.10 12.03
C PHE A 423 28.56 -0.74 13.27
N GLN A 424 27.93 -1.91 13.42
CA GLN A 424 28.18 -2.83 14.52
C GLN A 424 29.34 -3.79 14.24
N LEU A 425 29.86 -3.80 13.00
CA LEU A 425 31.00 -4.65 12.61
C LEU A 425 32.35 -4.13 13.13
N GLY A 426 32.43 -2.89 13.63
CA GLY A 426 33.67 -2.28 14.11
C GLY A 426 34.71 -2.07 13.01
N LEU A 427 34.26 -1.77 11.78
CA LEU A 427 35.14 -1.59 10.63
C LEU A 427 35.69 -0.15 10.57
N PRO A 428 36.83 0.07 9.89
CA PRO A 428 37.27 1.42 9.55
C PRO A 428 36.18 2.21 8.81
N LYS A 429 36.03 3.50 9.12
CA LYS A 429 34.98 4.39 8.56
C LYS A 429 34.88 4.34 7.03
N SER A 430 36.00 4.20 6.33
CA SER A 430 36.00 4.07 4.86
C SER A 430 35.30 2.80 4.38
N LEU A 431 35.51 1.66 5.05
CA LEU A 431 34.83 0.41 4.77
C LEU A 431 33.36 0.43 5.21
N GLU A 432 33.04 1.10 6.32
CA GLU A 432 31.65 1.31 6.72
C GLU A 432 30.87 2.09 5.65
N ARG A 433 31.41 3.22 5.17
CA ARG A 433 30.79 4.00 4.09
C ARG A 433 30.64 3.19 2.81
N TYR A 434 31.65 2.40 2.46
CA TYR A 434 31.61 1.52 1.29
C TYR A 434 30.54 0.44 1.40
N LEU A 435 30.44 -0.23 2.56
CA LEU A 435 29.41 -1.21 2.85
C LEU A 435 28.02 -0.57 2.94
N ASN A 436 27.91 0.67 3.42
CA ASN A 436 26.67 1.42 3.49
C ASN A 436 26.30 2.13 2.17
N LEU A 437 27.03 1.86 1.07
CA LEU A 437 26.76 2.36 -0.28
C LEU A 437 26.92 3.88 -0.46
N GLU A 438 27.52 4.56 0.51
CA GLU A 438 27.80 6.00 0.48
C GLU A 438 29.01 6.34 -0.41
N SER A 439 29.84 5.35 -0.73
CA SER A 439 31.03 5.48 -1.58
C SER A 439 31.32 4.16 -2.34
N ASP A 440 32.12 4.22 -3.41
CA ASP A 440 32.65 3.06 -4.15
C ASP A 440 34.16 2.83 -3.90
#